data_AF-A0A316EPG8-F1
#
_entry.id   AF-A0A316EPG8-F1
#
_cell.length_a   1.000
_cell.length_b   1.000
_cell.length_c   1.000
_cell.angle_alpha   90.00
_cell.angle_beta   90.00
_cell.angle_gamma   90.00
#
_symmetry.space_group_name_H-M   'P 1'
#
loop_
_entity.id
_entity.type
_entity.pdbx_description
1 polymer ?
#
loop_
_entity_poly.entity_id
_entity_poly.type
_entity_poly.pdbx_seq_one_letter_code
_entity_poly.pdbx_strand_id
1 'polypeptide(L)'
;MKSIRGEAAHGPAAGIGPVLDSIARGDAAICRDLVGRLLAAMAEDLAGLARAVGEEDWSAASSHAHRIKGSGGLTQYPPLVASAEDLERALSCARPATIRRRMPRFLGAAEDLTAELRRIAAHLDEGQAEER
;
A
#
# COMPACT_ATOMS: atom_id res chain seq x y z
N MET A 1 6.00 15.58 -39.72
CA MET A 1 5.66 16.03 -38.36
C MET A 1 6.13 14.98 -37.37
N LYS A 2 6.97 15.36 -36.40
CA LYS A 2 7.42 14.50 -35.29
C LYS A 2 6.27 14.31 -34.29
N SER A 3 6.23 13.12 -33.67
CA SER A 3 5.76 12.77 -32.30
C SER A 3 4.44 13.38 -31.80
N ILE A 4 3.61 12.71 -31.01
CA ILE A 4 3.98 12.14 -29.71
C ILE A 4 2.98 11.04 -29.33
N ARG A 5 3.53 9.94 -28.82
CA ARG A 5 2.84 8.88 -28.07
C ARG A 5 2.04 9.47 -26.91
N GLY A 6 0.93 8.81 -26.59
CA GLY A 6 0.14 9.08 -25.39
C GLY A 6 -0.78 7.92 -24.99
N GLU A 7 -0.39 6.67 -25.24
CA GLU A 7 -1.00 5.54 -24.54
C GLU A 7 -0.34 5.41 -23.17
N ALA A 8 -0.88 6.16 -22.20
CA ALA A 8 -0.67 5.86 -20.79
C ALA A 8 -1.68 4.80 -20.36
N ALA A 9 -1.46 3.56 -20.77
CA ALA A 9 -1.99 2.41 -20.06
C ALA A 9 -1.16 2.22 -18.77
N HIS A 10 -1.31 3.16 -17.83
CA HIS A 10 -0.73 3.03 -16.50
C HIS A 10 -1.71 2.23 -15.65
N GLY A 11 -1.64 0.90 -15.74
CA GLY A 11 -2.20 0.06 -14.69
C GLY A 11 -1.51 0.45 -13.37
N PRO A 12 -2.24 0.67 -12.26
CA PRO A 12 -1.68 1.22 -11.02
C PRO A 12 -0.64 0.33 -10.33
N ALA A 13 -0.36 -0.86 -10.86
CA ALA A 13 0.49 -1.90 -10.26
C ALA A 13 1.88 -2.05 -10.91
N ALA A 14 2.07 -1.63 -12.17
CA ALA A 14 3.26 -1.98 -12.96
C ALA A 14 4.58 -1.35 -12.45
N GLY A 15 4.52 -0.39 -11.51
CA GLY A 15 5.67 0.34 -10.99
C GLY A 15 6.22 -0.17 -9.64
N ILE A 16 5.50 -1.02 -8.90
CA ILE A 16 5.89 -1.37 -7.52
C ILE A 16 7.14 -2.26 -7.51
N GLY A 17 7.19 -3.28 -8.37
CA GLY A 17 8.34 -4.18 -8.49
C GLY A 17 9.66 -3.44 -8.73
N PRO A 18 9.76 -2.60 -9.78
CA PRO A 18 10.96 -1.80 -10.04
C PRO A 18 11.38 -0.85 -8.90
N VAL A 19 10.41 -0.28 -8.15
CA VAL A 19 10.71 0.57 -6.99
C VAL A 19 11.36 -0.25 -5.88
N LEU A 20 10.79 -1.41 -5.56
CA LEU A 20 11.32 -2.29 -4.53
C LEU A 20 12.68 -2.87 -4.92
N ASP A 21 12.84 -3.24 -6.20
CA ASP A 21 14.13 -3.69 -6.74
C ASP A 21 15.22 -2.62 -6.62
N SER A 22 14.88 -1.36 -6.92
CA SER A 22 15.78 -0.22 -6.75
C SER A 22 16.18 -0.01 -5.28
N ILE A 23 15.24 -0.12 -4.34
CA ILE A 23 15.51 -0.05 -2.89
C ILE A 23 16.42 -1.20 -2.45
N ALA A 24 16.16 -2.40 -2.96
CA ALA A 24 16.94 -3.60 -2.70
C ALA A 24 18.28 -3.65 -3.48
N ARG A 25 18.54 -2.67 -4.36
CA ARG A 25 19.72 -2.61 -5.24
C ARG A 25 19.88 -3.87 -6.11
N GLY A 26 18.76 -4.48 -6.53
CA GLY A 26 18.75 -5.71 -7.32
C GLY A 26 18.98 -7.00 -6.53
N ASP A 27 19.12 -6.92 -5.20
CA ASP A 27 19.28 -8.11 -4.37
C ASP A 27 17.92 -8.75 -4.04
N ALA A 28 17.69 -9.95 -4.57
CA ALA A 28 16.42 -10.67 -4.40
C ALA A 28 16.12 -11.05 -2.94
N ALA A 29 17.14 -11.32 -2.12
CA ALA A 29 16.95 -11.64 -0.70
C ALA A 29 16.55 -10.40 0.09
N ILE A 30 17.18 -9.26 -0.18
CA ILE A 30 16.81 -7.97 0.41
C ILE A 30 15.40 -7.56 -0.04
N CYS A 31 15.09 -7.70 -1.33
CA CYS A 31 13.76 -7.38 -1.85
C CYS A 31 12.68 -8.22 -1.16
N ARG A 32 12.93 -9.51 -0.93
CA ARG A 32 12.02 -10.40 -0.21
C ARG A 32 11.82 -9.99 1.25
N ASP A 33 12.90 -9.69 1.98
CA ASP A 33 12.79 -9.22 3.37
C ASP A 33 12.01 -7.90 3.44
N LEU A 34 12.26 -6.98 2.50
CA LEU A 34 11.52 -5.72 2.39
C LEU A 34 10.02 -5.94 2.16
N VAL A 35 9.67 -6.78 1.17
CA VAL A 35 8.27 -7.12 0.87
C VAL A 35 7.59 -7.79 2.07
N GLY A 36 8.29 -8.74 2.71
CA GLY A 36 7.78 -9.45 3.89
C GLY A 36 7.50 -8.50 5.06
N ARG A 37 8.43 -7.59 5.37
CA ARG A 37 8.25 -6.57 6.41
C ARG A 37 7.12 -5.61 6.09
N LEU A 38 7.01 -5.20 4.83
CA LEU A 38 5.95 -4.30 4.39
C LEU A 38 4.56 -4.95 4.51
N LEU A 39 4.44 -6.22 4.12
CA LEU A 39 3.21 -7.00 4.28
C LEU A 39 2.82 -7.17 5.76
N ALA A 40 3.80 -7.45 6.62
CA ALA A 40 3.57 -7.58 8.06
C ALA A 40 3.09 -6.25 8.68
N ALA A 41 3.77 -5.14 8.38
CA ALA A 41 3.40 -3.82 8.86
C ALA A 41 2.02 -3.39 8.37
N MET A 42 1.71 -3.62 7.09
CA MET A 42 0.38 -3.38 6.52
C MET A 42 -0.72 -4.15 7.25
N ALA A 43 -0.48 -5.43 7.56
CA ALA A 43 -1.44 -6.26 8.27
C ALA A 43 -1.67 -5.77 9.72
N GLU A 44 -0.59 -5.44 10.43
CA GLU A 44 -0.66 -4.90 11.79
C GLU A 44 -1.44 -3.58 11.83
N ASP A 45 -1.13 -2.65 10.92
CA ASP A 45 -1.78 -1.36 10.91
C ASP A 45 -3.24 -1.42 10.45
N LEU A 46 -3.59 -2.32 9.53
CA LEU A 46 -5.00 -2.53 9.14
C LEU A 46 -5.81 -3.12 10.29
N ALA A 47 -5.26 -4.08 11.03
CA ALA A 47 -5.91 -4.63 12.22
C ALA A 47 -6.07 -3.57 13.32
N GLY A 48 -5.03 -2.77 13.54
CA GLY A 48 -5.05 -1.67 14.49
C GLY A 48 -6.06 -0.57 14.11
N LEU A 49 -6.14 -0.21 12.83
CA LEU A 49 -7.15 0.72 12.32
C LEU A 49 -8.57 0.20 12.56
N ALA A 50 -8.83 -1.07 12.24
CA ALA A 50 -10.15 -1.67 12.44
C ALA A 50 -10.56 -1.63 13.92
N ARG A 51 -9.65 -1.96 14.83
CA ARG A 51 -9.87 -1.88 16.27
C ARG A 51 -10.15 -0.45 16.74
N ALA A 52 -9.29 0.50 16.36
CA ALA A 52 -9.43 1.91 16.74
C ALA A 52 -10.76 2.51 16.23
N VAL A 53 -11.19 2.15 15.02
CA VAL A 53 -12.49 2.57 14.48
C VAL A 53 -13.66 1.96 15.25
N GLY A 54 -13.54 0.70 15.69
CA GLY A 54 -14.55 0.04 16.53
C GLY A 54 -14.64 0.63 17.94
N GLU A 55 -13.52 1.09 18.49
CA GLU A 55 -13.42 1.75 19.80
C GLU A 55 -13.71 3.26 19.73
N GLU A 56 -13.98 3.80 18.53
CA GLU A 56 -14.11 5.24 18.25
C GLU A 56 -12.88 6.08 18.66
N ASP A 57 -11.70 5.45 18.75
CA ASP A 57 -10.42 6.12 18.95
C ASP A 57 -9.92 6.72 17.63
N TRP A 58 -10.42 7.90 17.29
CA TRP A 58 -10.08 8.58 16.04
C TRP A 58 -8.61 9.01 15.96
N SER A 59 -7.95 9.20 17.11
CA SER A 59 -6.54 9.56 17.15
C SER A 59 -5.65 8.36 16.79
N ALA A 60 -5.92 7.20 17.39
CA ALA A 60 -5.25 5.96 17.04
C ALA A 60 -5.55 5.58 15.58
N ALA A 61 -6.81 5.67 15.14
CA ALA A 61 -7.19 5.40 13.76
C ALA A 61 -6.43 6.30 12.77
N SER A 62 -6.29 7.60 13.07
CA SER A 62 -5.49 8.52 12.24
C SER A 62 -4.03 8.10 12.17
N SER A 63 -3.46 7.62 13.27
CA SER A 63 -2.08 7.17 13.33
C SER A 63 -1.85 5.92 12.47
N HIS A 64 -2.77 4.95 12.51
CA HIS A 64 -2.72 3.77 11.65
C HIS A 64 -2.88 4.14 10.16
N ALA A 65 -3.86 4.99 9.82
CA ALA A 65 -4.06 5.46 8.45
C ALA A 65 -2.81 6.18 7.90
N HIS A 66 -2.11 6.94 8.76
CA HIS A 66 -0.88 7.62 8.40
C HIS A 66 0.28 6.66 8.07
N ARG A 67 0.45 5.60 8.86
CA ARG A 67 1.49 4.61 8.59
C ARG A 67 1.21 3.81 7.32
N ILE A 68 -0.06 3.45 7.09
CA ILE A 68 -0.49 2.80 5.84
C ILE A 68 -0.26 3.71 4.63
N LYS A 69 -0.51 5.02 4.76
CA LYS A 69 -0.14 6.00 3.72
C LYS A 69 1.36 5.98 3.43
N GLY A 70 2.18 5.85 4.47
CA GLY A 70 3.64 5.69 4.35
C GLY A 70 4.04 4.49 3.48
N SER A 71 3.38 3.35 3.65
CA SER A 71 3.55 2.17 2.79
C SER A 71 3.22 2.49 1.32
N GLY A 72 2.10 3.17 1.08
CA GLY A 72 1.73 3.63 -0.27
C GLY A 72 2.72 4.62 -0.87
N GLY A 73 3.31 5.49 -0.06
CA GLY A 73 4.37 6.42 -0.48
C GLY A 73 5.66 5.69 -0.84
N LEU A 74 6.09 4.73 -0.01
CA LEU A 74 7.27 3.91 -0.22
C LEU A 74 7.17 3.12 -1.53
N THR A 75 6.02 2.52 -1.80
CA THR A 75 5.78 1.74 -3.02
C THR A 75 5.33 2.60 -4.21
N GLN A 76 5.29 3.93 -4.05
CA GLN A 76 4.79 4.86 -5.07
C GLN A 76 3.43 4.42 -5.64
N TYR A 77 2.47 4.10 -4.77
CA TYR A 77 1.13 3.64 -5.12
C TYR A 77 0.08 4.74 -4.85
N PRO A 78 -0.23 5.62 -5.84
CA PRO A 78 -1.06 6.80 -5.62
C PRO A 78 -2.49 6.53 -5.13
N PRO A 79 -3.18 5.44 -5.54
CA PRO A 79 -4.54 5.17 -5.06
C PRO A 79 -4.63 5.05 -3.53
N LEU A 80 -3.64 4.41 -2.90
CA LEU A 80 -3.59 4.29 -1.44
C LEU A 80 -3.27 5.63 -0.79
N VAL A 81 -2.29 6.38 -1.31
CA VAL A 81 -1.95 7.69 -0.75
C VAL A 81 -3.15 8.64 -0.79
N ALA A 82 -3.82 8.74 -1.93
CA ALA A 82 -4.97 9.64 -2.10
C ALA A 82 -6.17 9.24 -1.21
N SER A 83 -6.45 7.94 -1.08
CA SER A 83 -7.54 7.47 -0.22
C SER A 83 -7.21 7.62 1.26
N ALA A 84 -5.94 7.44 1.66
CA ALA A 84 -5.48 7.65 3.02
C ALA A 84 -5.57 9.12 3.44
N GLU A 85 -5.15 10.06 2.59
CA GLU A 85 -5.30 11.50 2.85
C GLU A 85 -6.77 11.90 3.02
N ASP A 86 -7.66 11.32 2.23
CA ASP A 86 -9.10 11.58 2.37
C ASP A 86 -9.65 11.01 3.68
N LEU A 87 -9.22 9.82 4.08
CA LEU A 87 -9.60 9.22 5.36
C LEU A 87 -9.04 10.01 6.56
N GLU A 88 -7.77 10.39 6.55
CA GLU A 88 -7.11 11.21 7.60
C GLU A 88 -7.87 12.52 7.84
N ARG A 89 -8.32 13.21 6.77
CA ARG A 89 -9.15 14.42 6.90
C ARG A 89 -10.48 14.17 7.61
N ALA A 90 -11.06 12.97 7.46
CA ALA A 90 -12.29 12.61 8.14
C ALA A 90 -12.06 12.28 9.62
N LEU A 91 -10.95 11.59 9.90
CA LEU A 91 -10.52 11.17 11.23
C LEU A 91 -10.15 12.39 12.09
N SER A 92 -9.43 13.37 11.54
CA SER A 92 -9.05 14.59 12.26
C SER A 92 -10.24 15.45 12.71
N CYS A 93 -11.35 15.36 11.98
CA CYS A 93 -12.59 16.07 12.29
C CYS A 93 -13.58 15.22 13.12
N ALA A 94 -13.22 13.99 13.49
CA ALA A 94 -14.09 13.03 14.20
C ALA A 94 -15.51 12.99 13.63
N ARG A 95 -15.64 12.73 12.31
CA ARG A 95 -16.94 12.64 11.62
C ARG A 95 -17.30 11.19 11.26
N PRO A 96 -17.95 10.41 12.15
CA PRO A 96 -18.15 8.97 11.96
C PRO A 96 -18.82 8.60 10.64
N ALA A 97 -19.86 9.34 10.23
CA ALA A 97 -20.54 9.10 8.95
C ALA A 97 -19.62 9.30 7.73
N THR A 98 -18.69 10.26 7.79
CA THR A 98 -17.72 10.48 6.72
C THR A 98 -16.60 9.45 6.74
N ILE A 99 -16.14 9.04 7.93
CA ILE A 99 -15.17 7.95 8.10
C ILE A 99 -15.72 6.67 7.49
N ARG A 100 -16.95 6.27 7.89
CA ARG A 100 -17.63 5.07 7.35
C ARG A 100 -17.80 5.11 5.83
N ARG A 101 -18.10 6.29 5.26
CA ARG A 101 -18.23 6.47 3.81
C ARG A 101 -16.90 6.33 3.06
N ARG A 102 -15.78 6.77 3.66
CA ARG A 102 -14.45 6.77 3.03
C ARG A 102 -13.70 5.46 3.23
N MET A 103 -14.00 4.73 4.31
CA MET A 103 -13.31 3.49 4.68
C MET A 103 -13.25 2.44 3.56
N PRO A 104 -14.33 2.13 2.81
CA PRO A 104 -14.28 1.09 1.78
C PRO A 104 -13.26 1.39 0.67
N ARG A 105 -13.14 2.66 0.27
CA ARG A 105 -12.16 3.06 -0.75
C ARG A 105 -10.73 2.93 -0.26
N PHE A 106 -10.49 3.27 1.01
CA PHE A 106 -9.17 3.12 1.64
C PHE A 106 -8.80 1.64 1.78
N LEU A 107 -9.71 0.81 2.28
CA LEU A 107 -9.49 -0.63 2.44
C LEU A 107 -9.25 -1.31 1.09
N GLY A 108 -10.04 -1.00 0.06
CA GLY A 108 -9.83 -1.55 -1.28
C GLY A 108 -8.44 -1.21 -1.84
N ALA A 109 -7.99 0.05 -1.71
CA ALA A 109 -6.65 0.42 -2.15
C ALA A 109 -5.52 -0.26 -1.34
N ALA A 110 -5.73 -0.51 -0.05
CA ALA A 110 -4.78 -1.24 0.79
C ALA A 110 -4.73 -2.73 0.44
N GLU A 111 -5.88 -3.34 0.15
CA GLU A 111 -6.00 -4.72 -0.33
C GLU A 111 -5.33 -4.90 -1.68
N ASP A 112 -5.54 -3.97 -2.63
CA ASP A 112 -4.90 -3.98 -3.95
C ASP A 112 -3.37 -3.93 -3.83
N LEU A 113 -2.84 -3.02 -3.00
CA LEU A 113 -1.41 -2.95 -2.75
C LEU A 113 -0.88 -4.24 -2.12
N THR A 114 -1.57 -4.76 -1.11
CA THR A 114 -1.17 -6.00 -0.43
C THR A 114 -1.18 -7.19 -1.39
N ALA A 115 -2.16 -7.26 -2.29
CA ALA A 115 -2.23 -8.28 -3.33
C ALA A 115 -1.07 -8.15 -4.32
N GLU A 116 -0.66 -6.94 -4.69
CA GLU A 116 0.52 -6.72 -5.53
C GLU A 116 1.80 -7.20 -4.85
N LEU A 117 2.00 -6.81 -3.58
CA LEU A 117 3.16 -7.21 -2.80
C LEU A 117 3.26 -8.74 -2.65
N ARG A 118 2.13 -9.43 -2.45
CA ARG A 118 2.08 -10.89 -2.43
C ARG A 118 2.43 -11.51 -3.79
N ARG A 119 1.98 -10.90 -4.90
CA ARG A 119 2.36 -11.34 -6.24
C ARG A 119 3.86 -11.19 -6.45
N ILE A 120 4.46 -10.06 -6.06
CA ILE A 120 5.92 -9.86 -6.13
C ILE A 120 6.67 -10.90 -5.29
N ALA A 121 6.22 -11.15 -4.05
CA ALA A 121 6.82 -12.18 -3.19
C ALA A 121 6.82 -13.57 -3.85
N ALA A 122 5.69 -13.97 -4.45
CA ALA A 122 5.59 -15.27 -5.13
C ALA A 122 6.59 -15.40 -6.30
N HIS A 123 6.77 -14.35 -7.12
CA HIS A 123 7.74 -14.38 -8.21
C HIS A 123 9.20 -14.46 -7.70
N LEU A 124 9.50 -13.81 -6.57
CA LEU A 124 10.83 -13.90 -5.94
C LEU A 124 11.14 -15.30 -5.41
N ASP A 125 10.12 -16.04 -4.98
CA ASP A 125 10.27 -17.42 -4.51
C ASP A 125 10.41 -18.41 -5.69
N GLU A 126 9.69 -18.19 -6.79
CA GLU A 126 9.78 -19.02 -8.01
C GLU A 126 11.16 -18.93 -8.68
N GLY A 127 11.75 -17.73 -8.81
CA GLY A 127 13.08 -17.55 -9.41
C GLY A 127 14.22 -18.23 -8.65
N GLN A 128 13.98 -18.66 -7.41
CA GLN A 128 14.96 -19.35 -6.56
C GLN A 128 14.82 -20.88 -6.62
N ALA A 129 13.68 -21.38 -7.10
CA ALA A 129 13.50 -22.80 -7.36
C ALA A 129 14.26 -23.25 -8.61
N GLU A 130 14.52 -22.33 -9.55
CA GLU A 130 15.28 -22.61 -10.78
C GLU A 130 16.81 -22.51 -10.61
N GLU A 131 17.30 -21.82 -9.58
CA GLU A 131 18.74 -21.70 -9.26
C GLU A 131 19.26 -22.81 -8.32
N ARG A 132 18.40 -23.73 -7.87
CA ARG A 132 18.74 -24.86 -6.98
C ARG A 132 18.84 -26.17 -7.74
#